data_AF-V3ZQS4-F1
#
_entry.id   AF-V3ZQS4-F1
#
_cell.length_a   1.000
_cell.length_b   1.000
_cell.length_c   1.000
_cell.angle_alpha   90.00
_cell.angle_beta   90.00
_cell.angle_gamma   90.00
#
_symmetry.space_group_name_H-M   'P 1'
#
loop_
_entity.id
_entity.type
_entity.pdbx_description
1 polymer ?
#
loop_
_entity_poly.entity_id
_entity_poly.type
_entity_poly.pdbx_seq_one_letter_code
_entity_poly.pdbx_strand_id
1 'polypeptide(L)'
;MANRLQLLEMAFKDQVVARLSIEREVSNQSYVNLLLDKKLAAFHERLDNMNMKYRLLERRLDEISSRLYSDESLGFLVIVLIIIEVIVRVKPQVQLLQSKLADRKVEKKDEKSEKDSDKMKNGNGVNYSPKHGLTLKNELCVIVFKKDNNNIISTFIDVTLKNLEDVKLTVPSHYVIEKHEMLRQLPRAKLYLVVTELEEKSTFGFCRQTNSDMQISTIRFVKSLGAQVIVLVANDENSKKLTAHSLYNTSLRFVQSHDILQDLATNGRVFSMWRELSSHQMGHFRKTIRNVLGLKIPNR
;
A
#
# COMPACT_ATOMS: atom_id res chain seq x y z
N MET A 1 35.68 -72.43 37.53
CA MET A 1 36.60 -71.30 37.26
C MET A 1 36.65 -70.94 35.78
N ALA A 2 36.76 -71.90 34.85
CA ALA A 2 36.80 -71.65 33.40
C ALA A 2 35.66 -70.76 32.85
N ASN A 3 34.40 -71.03 33.21
CA ASN A 3 33.25 -70.24 32.73
C ASN A 3 33.30 -68.77 33.15
N ARG A 4 33.83 -68.46 34.35
CA ARG A 4 34.00 -67.08 34.81
C ARG A 4 35.09 -66.35 34.03
N LEU A 5 36.15 -67.06 33.67
CA LEU A 5 37.24 -66.52 32.85
C LEU A 5 36.75 -66.17 31.44
N GLN A 6 35.94 -67.05 30.82
CA GLN A 6 35.34 -66.80 29.51
C GLN A 6 34.37 -65.61 29.53
N LEU A 7 33.55 -65.47 30.57
CA LEU A 7 32.65 -64.31 30.74
C LEU A 7 33.44 -63.00 30.86
N LEU A 8 34.54 -63.00 31.63
CA LEU A 8 35.43 -61.84 31.74
C LEU A 8 36.10 -61.50 30.41
N GLU A 9 36.54 -62.52 29.65
CA GLU A 9 37.14 -62.33 28.33
C GLU A 9 36.14 -61.75 27.32
N MET A 10 34.90 -62.25 27.31
CA MET A 10 33.83 -61.70 26.46
C MET A 10 33.50 -60.26 26.84
N ALA A 11 33.33 -59.96 28.13
CA ALA A 11 33.05 -58.61 28.59
C ALA A 11 34.18 -57.63 28.23
N PHE A 12 35.44 -58.07 28.33
CA PHE A 12 36.58 -57.26 27.92
C PHE A 12 36.59 -57.00 26.41
N LYS A 13 36.33 -58.04 25.59
CA LYS A 13 36.21 -57.89 24.13
C LYS A 13 35.11 -56.90 23.74
N ASP A 14 33.94 -57.02 24.36
CA ASP A 14 32.82 -56.10 24.12
C ASP A 14 33.18 -54.67 24.51
N GLN A 15 33.88 -54.48 25.64
CA GLN A 15 34.34 -53.16 26.07
C GLN A 15 35.35 -52.55 25.08
N VAL A 16 36.27 -53.35 24.53
CA VAL A 16 37.23 -52.89 23.53
C VAL A 16 36.53 -52.51 22.22
N VAL A 17 35.56 -53.30 21.76
CA VAL A 17 34.76 -52.99 20.57
C VAL A 17 33.95 -51.71 20.76
N ALA A 18 33.30 -51.55 21.92
CA ALA A 18 32.56 -50.35 22.27
C ALA A 18 33.47 -49.11 22.25
N ARG A 19 34.67 -49.20 22.83
CA ARG A 19 35.65 -48.11 22.82
C ARG A 19 36.08 -47.72 21.41
N LEU A 20 36.39 -48.69 20.56
CA LEU A 20 36.76 -48.43 19.16
C LEU A 20 35.61 -47.77 18.37
N SER A 21 34.37 -48.17 18.64
CA SER A 21 33.18 -47.54 18.05
C SER A 21 33.05 -46.08 18.48
N ILE A 22 33.27 -45.78 19.76
CA ILE A 22 33.21 -44.42 20.29
C ILE A 22 34.34 -43.56 19.69
N GLU A 23 35.57 -44.08 19.62
CA GLU A 23 36.71 -43.35 19.04
C GLU A 23 36.47 -43.00 17.56
N ARG A 24 35.88 -43.92 16.79
CA ARG A 24 35.47 -43.65 15.40
C ARG A 24 34.38 -42.57 15.33
N GLU A 25 33.37 -42.64 16.19
CA GLU A 25 32.27 -41.67 16.19
C GLU A 25 32.76 -40.27 16.59
N VAL A 26 33.61 -40.17 17.61
CA VAL A 26 34.23 -38.89 18.02
C VAL A 26 35.06 -38.29 16.89
N SER A 27 35.83 -39.12 16.16
CA SER A 27 36.59 -38.67 14.99
C SER A 27 35.68 -38.15 13.87
N ASN A 28 34.58 -38.87 13.59
CA ASN A 28 33.58 -38.43 12.60
C ASN A 28 32.93 -37.11 13.00
N GLN A 29 32.54 -36.95 14.27
CA GLN A 29 31.96 -35.71 14.78
C GLN A 29 32.94 -34.54 14.69
N SER A 30 34.22 -34.77 15.01
CA SER A 30 35.28 -33.78 14.86
C SER A 30 35.41 -33.30 13.41
N TYR A 31 35.36 -34.23 12.44
CA TYR A 31 35.37 -33.89 11.02
C TYR A 31 34.14 -33.07 10.59
N VAL A 32 32.95 -33.45 11.05
CA VAL A 32 31.71 -32.71 10.75
C VAL A 32 31.75 -31.29 11.32
N ASN A 33 32.24 -31.13 12.56
CA ASN A 33 32.37 -29.82 13.18
C ASN A 33 33.35 -28.92 12.40
N LEU A 34 34.50 -29.47 11.99
CA LEU A 34 35.47 -28.75 11.16
C LEU A 34 34.85 -28.30 9.82
N LEU A 35 34.00 -29.13 9.21
CA LEU A 35 33.30 -28.78 7.97
C LEU A 35 32.26 -27.68 8.19
N LEU A 36 31.53 -27.72 9.32
CA LEU A 36 30.57 -26.69 9.69
C LEU A 36 31.26 -25.35 9.94
N ASP A 37 32.39 -25.34 10.64
CA ASP A 37 33.18 -24.13 10.88
C ASP A 37 33.66 -23.49 9.57
N LYS A 38 34.14 -24.30 8.62
CA LYS A 38 34.51 -23.82 7.28
C LYS A 38 33.33 -23.22 6.53
N LYS A 39 32.16 -23.86 6.58
CA LYS A 39 30.93 -23.32 5.94
C LYS A 39 30.47 -22.03 6.60
N LEU A 40 30.58 -21.95 7.92
CA LEU A 40 30.19 -20.77 8.70
C LEU A 40 31.13 -19.59 8.40
N ALA A 41 32.44 -19.83 8.28
CA ALA A 41 33.40 -18.82 7.85
C ALA A 41 33.10 -18.30 6.43
N ALA A 42 32.87 -19.21 5.48
CA ALA A 42 32.51 -18.84 4.11
C ALA A 42 31.19 -18.07 4.02
N PHE A 43 30.23 -18.37 4.91
CA PHE A 43 28.97 -17.65 5.01
C PHE A 43 29.15 -16.22 5.54
N HIS A 44 29.99 -16.04 6.57
CA HIS A 44 30.32 -14.71 7.09
C HIS A 44 31.01 -13.85 6.03
N GLU A 45 31.98 -14.40 5.29
CA GLU A 45 32.64 -13.69 4.20
C GLU A 45 31.65 -13.23 3.11
N ARG A 46 30.66 -14.07 2.78
CA ARG A 46 29.59 -13.69 1.84
C ARG A 46 28.70 -12.59 2.39
N LEU A 47 28.36 -12.63 3.68
CA LEU A 47 27.58 -11.58 4.33
C LEU A 47 28.33 -10.25 4.32
N ASP A 48 29.62 -10.26 4.65
CA ASP A 48 30.45 -9.04 4.63
C ASP A 48 30.56 -8.45 3.22
N ASN A 49 30.73 -9.29 2.21
CA ASN A 49 30.73 -8.86 0.82
C ASN A 49 29.38 -8.26 0.39
N MET A 50 28.25 -8.88 0.78
CA MET A 50 26.92 -8.30 0.52
C MET A 50 26.72 -6.98 1.25
N ASN A 51 27.17 -6.86 2.50
CA ASN A 51 27.08 -5.63 3.28
C ASN A 51 27.89 -4.50 2.64
N MET A 52 29.08 -4.81 2.11
CA MET A 52 29.89 -3.84 1.36
C MET A 52 29.20 -3.40 0.06
N LYS A 53 28.57 -4.33 -0.68
CA LYS A 53 27.78 -3.98 -1.86
C LYS A 53 26.58 -3.10 -1.52
N TYR A 54 25.89 -3.38 -0.41
CA TYR A 54 24.76 -2.58 0.06
C TYR A 54 25.19 -1.14 0.36
N ARG A 55 26.27 -0.96 1.13
CA ARG A 55 26.84 0.37 1.43
C ARG A 55 27.27 1.12 0.16
N LEU A 56 27.78 0.42 -0.85
CA LEU A 56 28.14 1.03 -2.12
C LEU A 56 26.90 1.48 -2.91
N LEU A 57 25.81 0.70 -2.86
CA LEU A 57 24.53 1.06 -3.48
C LEU A 57 23.89 2.27 -2.79
N GLU A 58 23.94 2.30 -1.45
CA GLU A 58 23.46 3.40 -0.62
C GLU A 58 24.18 4.71 -0.97
N ARG A 59 25.51 4.70 -1.05
CA ARG A 59 26.28 5.88 -1.49
C ARG A 59 25.93 6.34 -2.91
N ARG A 60 25.67 5.42 -3.84
CA ARG A 60 25.23 5.77 -5.20
C ARG A 60 23.85 6.40 -5.21
N LEU A 61 22.95 5.91 -4.35
CA LEU A 61 21.61 6.47 -4.22
C LEU A 61 21.65 7.88 -3.63
N ASP A 62 22.50 8.10 -2.62
CA ASP A 62 22.75 9.44 -2.06
C ASP A 62 23.33 10.40 -3.12
N GLU A 63 24.28 9.93 -3.93
CA GLU A 63 24.85 10.73 -5.02
C GLU A 63 23.78 11.10 -6.05
N ILE A 64 22.97 10.13 -6.50
CA ILE A 64 21.87 10.38 -7.46
C ILE A 64 20.83 11.33 -6.86
N SER A 65 20.44 11.11 -5.61
CA SER A 65 19.50 11.98 -4.90
C SER A 65 20.02 13.42 -4.84
N SER A 66 21.28 13.61 -4.45
CA SER A 66 21.90 14.94 -4.38
C SER A 66 21.95 15.65 -5.74
N ARG A 67 22.20 14.90 -6.83
CA ARG A 67 22.16 15.44 -8.20
C ARG A 67 20.74 15.79 -8.65
N LEU A 68 19.75 14.96 -8.30
CA LEU A 68 18.35 15.25 -8.60
C LEU A 68 17.90 16.53 -7.90
N TYR A 69 18.23 16.68 -6.61
CA TYR A 69 17.94 17.90 -5.84
C TYR A 69 18.64 19.13 -6.41
N SER A 70 19.90 19.01 -6.88
CA SER A 70 20.60 20.14 -7.51
C SER A 70 19.98 20.53 -8.85
N ASP A 71 19.58 19.55 -9.66
CA ASP A 71 19.00 19.80 -10.99
C ASP A 71 17.56 20.32 -10.90
N GLU A 72 16.74 19.82 -9.97
CA GLU A 72 15.39 20.32 -9.72
C GLU A 72 15.40 21.75 -9.18
N SER A 73 16.31 22.06 -8.26
CA SER A 73 16.45 23.42 -7.73
C SER A 73 16.95 24.40 -8.79
N LEU A 74 17.86 23.97 -9.67
CA LEU A 74 18.30 24.76 -10.83
C LEU A 74 17.15 25.01 -11.81
N GLY A 75 16.39 23.96 -12.16
CA GLY A 75 15.23 24.07 -13.04
C GLY A 75 14.17 25.03 -12.50
N PHE A 76 13.88 24.95 -11.20
CA PHE A 76 12.97 25.89 -10.53
C PHE A 76 13.49 27.34 -10.60
N LEU A 77 14.79 27.56 -10.39
CA LEU A 77 15.41 28.88 -10.46
C LEU A 77 15.29 29.50 -11.87
N VAL A 78 15.51 28.70 -12.91
CA VAL A 78 15.36 29.14 -14.32
C VAL A 78 13.91 29.53 -14.61
N ILE A 79 12.93 28.74 -14.15
CA ILE A 79 11.49 29.06 -14.33
C ILE A 79 11.15 30.37 -13.62
N VAL A 80 11.62 30.56 -12.38
CA VAL A 80 11.40 31.81 -11.63
C VAL A 80 12.00 33.01 -12.35
N LEU A 81 13.22 32.90 -12.89
CA LEU A 81 13.85 33.97 -13.68
C LEU A 81 13.04 34.32 -14.93
N ILE A 82 12.55 33.32 -15.67
CA ILE A 82 11.69 33.54 -16.84
C ILE A 82 10.41 34.28 -16.44
N ILE A 83 9.75 33.87 -15.35
CA ILE A 83 8.53 34.53 -14.86
C ILE A 83 8.82 35.99 -14.51
N ILE A 84 9.92 36.27 -13.81
CA ILE A 84 10.33 37.64 -13.46
C ILE A 84 10.55 38.46 -14.73
N GLU A 85 11.27 37.92 -15.72
CA GLU A 85 11.56 38.63 -16.96
C GLU A 85 10.30 38.91 -17.78
N VAL A 86 9.35 37.96 -17.82
CA VAL A 86 8.03 38.15 -18.42
C VAL A 86 7.26 39.25 -17.70
N ILE A 87 7.21 39.25 -16.37
CA ILE A 87 6.52 40.30 -15.59
C ILE A 87 7.16 41.67 -15.87
N VAL A 88 8.48 41.77 -15.86
CA VAL A 88 9.20 43.02 -16.11
C VAL A 88 8.95 43.55 -17.53
N ARG A 89 8.88 42.67 -18.55
CA ARG A 89 8.59 43.09 -19.94
C ARG A 89 7.12 43.42 -20.19
N VAL A 90 6.18 42.70 -19.57
CA VAL A 90 4.74 42.87 -19.81
C VAL A 90 4.15 44.05 -19.02
N LYS A 91 4.65 44.33 -17.82
CA LYS A 91 4.15 45.42 -16.96
C LYS A 91 4.17 46.81 -17.64
N PRO A 92 5.23 47.26 -18.35
CA PRO A 92 5.22 48.54 -19.04
C PRO A 92 4.27 48.57 -20.24
N GLN A 93 4.05 47.44 -20.93
CA GLN A 93 3.11 47.37 -22.06
C GLN A 93 1.64 47.46 -21.60
N VAL A 94 1.32 46.84 -20.45
CA VAL A 94 -0.03 46.92 -19.88
C VAL A 94 -0.34 48.31 -19.34
N GLN A 95 0.64 49.01 -18.75
CA GLN A 95 0.46 50.41 -18.31
C GLN A 95 0.22 51.37 -19.48
N LEU A 96 0.87 51.15 -20.63
CA LEU A 96 0.65 51.92 -21.85
C LEU A 96 -0.73 51.65 -22.50
N LEU A 97 -1.25 50.43 -22.38
CA LEU A 97 -2.59 50.08 -22.86
C LEU A 97 -3.69 50.62 -21.94
N GLN A 98 -3.45 50.63 -20.63
CA GLN A 98 -4.39 51.19 -19.66
C GLN A 98 -4.48 52.72 -19.76
N SER A 99 -3.37 53.44 -20.02
CA SER A 99 -3.42 54.88 -20.27
C SER A 99 -4.19 55.22 -21.57
N LYS A 100 -3.98 54.46 -22.65
CA LYS A 100 -4.76 54.63 -23.90
C LYS A 100 -6.25 54.32 -23.77
N LEU A 101 -6.64 53.47 -22.82
CA LEU A 101 -8.05 53.17 -22.52
C LEU A 101 -8.68 54.20 -21.57
N ALA A 102 -7.88 54.85 -20.71
CA ALA A 102 -8.34 55.94 -19.85
C ALA A 102 -8.62 57.22 -20.65
N ASP A 103 -7.79 57.55 -21.65
CA ASP A 103 -8.01 58.71 -22.53
C ASP A 103 -9.25 58.53 -23.43
N ARG A 104 -9.64 57.29 -23.73
CA ARG A 104 -10.87 56.99 -24.51
C ARG A 104 -12.17 57.10 -23.70
N LYS A 105 -12.13 57.25 -22.38
CA LYS A 105 -13.33 57.37 -21.53
C LYS A 105 -13.74 58.81 -21.18
N VAL A 106 -12.99 59.83 -21.61
CA VAL A 106 -13.31 61.25 -21.35
C VAL A 106 -14.21 61.87 -22.44
N GLU A 107 -14.40 61.22 -23.59
CA GLU A 107 -15.06 61.83 -24.75
C GLU A 107 -16.49 61.34 -25.07
N LYS A 108 -17.20 60.71 -24.13
CA LYS A 108 -18.65 60.49 -24.26
C LYS A 108 -19.41 60.91 -23.01
N LYS A 109 -19.94 62.12 -23.11
CA LYS A 109 -20.95 62.75 -22.24
C LYS A 109 -22.29 62.00 -22.29
N ASP A 110 -22.99 62.12 -21.17
CA ASP A 110 -24.43 62.31 -21.03
C ASP A 110 -25.37 61.39 -21.81
N GLU A 111 -25.96 60.40 -21.12
CA GLU A 111 -27.42 60.18 -21.19
C GLU A 111 -27.93 59.29 -20.05
N LYS A 112 -29.12 59.66 -19.56
CA LYS A 112 -29.88 59.10 -18.43
C LYS A 112 -30.25 57.62 -18.62
N SER A 113 -30.28 56.85 -17.53
CA SER A 113 -31.42 55.98 -17.18
C SER A 113 -31.24 55.36 -15.79
N GLU A 114 -32.16 55.71 -14.89
CA GLU A 114 -32.65 54.91 -13.77
C GLU A 114 -32.79 53.42 -14.13
N LYS A 115 -32.24 52.53 -13.29
CA LYS A 115 -33.01 51.47 -12.61
C LYS A 115 -32.13 50.66 -11.65
N ASP A 116 -32.65 50.56 -10.44
CA ASP A 116 -32.20 49.73 -9.32
C ASP A 116 -31.79 48.31 -9.74
N SER A 117 -30.57 47.94 -9.40
CA SER A 117 -30.22 46.57 -9.09
C SER A 117 -29.05 46.58 -8.12
N ASP A 118 -29.32 46.29 -6.85
CA ASP A 118 -28.27 45.91 -5.92
C ASP A 118 -28.81 45.10 -4.75
N LYS A 119 -28.55 43.80 -4.79
CA LYS A 119 -27.79 43.08 -3.74
C LYS A 119 -27.70 41.59 -4.06
N MET A 120 -26.71 41.22 -4.88
CA MET A 120 -26.01 39.95 -4.68
C MET A 120 -25.17 40.10 -3.41
N LYS A 121 -25.67 39.53 -2.30
CA LYS A 121 -24.82 39.24 -1.13
C LYS A 121 -24.26 37.84 -1.30
N ASN A 122 -22.93 37.79 -1.46
CA ASN A 122 -22.11 36.67 -1.04
C ASN A 122 -22.48 36.25 0.39
N GLY A 123 -22.64 34.94 0.58
CA GLY A 123 -22.87 34.33 1.88
C GLY A 123 -22.84 32.82 1.76
N ASN A 124 -21.65 32.25 1.90
CA ASN A 124 -21.44 30.84 2.23
C ASN A 124 -22.27 30.49 3.47
N GLY A 125 -23.45 29.93 3.25
CA GLY A 125 -24.32 29.37 4.28
C GLY A 125 -24.33 27.87 4.16
N VAL A 126 -23.43 27.21 4.91
CA VAL A 126 -23.46 25.78 5.16
C VAL A 126 -24.76 25.47 5.92
N ASN A 127 -25.81 25.13 5.18
CA ASN A 127 -27.04 24.57 5.73
C ASN A 127 -26.91 23.05 5.79
N TYR A 128 -26.36 22.54 6.89
CA TYR A 128 -26.61 21.15 7.29
C TYR A 128 -27.92 21.10 8.08
N SER A 129 -29.02 20.95 7.35
CA SER A 129 -30.26 20.42 7.93
C SER A 129 -30.31 18.91 7.63
N PRO A 130 -30.42 18.04 8.65
CA PRO A 130 -30.28 16.59 8.50
C PRO A 130 -31.64 15.97 8.19
N LYS A 131 -31.94 15.60 6.93
CA LYS A 131 -33.11 14.75 6.61
C LYS A 131 -33.24 14.17 5.19
N HIS A 132 -32.19 14.16 4.37
CA HIS A 132 -32.15 13.31 3.17
C HIS A 132 -30.90 12.43 3.21
N GLY A 133 -31.10 11.12 3.12
CA GLY A 133 -30.03 10.13 3.15
C GLY A 133 -28.92 10.52 2.18
N LEU A 134 -27.68 10.50 2.65
CA LEU A 134 -26.49 10.74 1.85
C LEU A 134 -26.51 9.76 0.67
N THR A 135 -26.91 10.23 -0.51
CA THR A 135 -26.97 9.39 -1.70
C THR A 135 -25.54 9.07 -2.14
N LEU A 136 -25.09 7.85 -1.84
CA LEU A 136 -23.82 7.33 -2.31
C LEU A 136 -23.89 7.08 -3.82
N LYS A 137 -22.84 7.48 -4.55
CA LYS A 137 -22.74 7.23 -5.98
C LYS A 137 -22.49 5.76 -6.24
N ASN A 138 -23.08 5.22 -7.30
CA ASN A 138 -22.89 3.83 -7.70
C ASN A 138 -21.53 3.61 -8.38
N GLU A 139 -20.47 3.90 -7.64
CA GLU A 139 -19.07 3.91 -8.08
C GLU A 139 -18.23 3.08 -7.12
N LEU A 140 -17.09 2.59 -7.62
CA LEU A 140 -16.04 1.93 -6.84
C LEU A 140 -14.91 2.92 -6.55
N CYS A 141 -14.55 3.08 -5.28
CA CYS A 141 -13.39 3.82 -4.83
C CYS A 141 -12.33 2.86 -4.30
N VAL A 142 -11.09 2.96 -4.78
CA VAL A 142 -9.97 2.18 -4.24
C VAL A 142 -9.21 3.01 -3.22
N ILE A 143 -8.92 2.44 -2.06
CA ILE A 143 -8.12 3.05 -0.99
C ILE A 143 -6.87 2.21 -0.79
N VAL A 144 -5.73 2.87 -0.80
CA VAL A 144 -4.41 2.28 -0.56
C VAL A 144 -3.75 3.04 0.58
N PHE A 145 -2.92 2.35 1.37
CA PHE A 145 -2.11 2.98 2.39
C PHE A 145 -0.67 3.10 1.90
N LYS A 146 -0.01 4.21 2.23
CA LYS A 146 1.35 4.45 1.80
C LYS A 146 2.31 3.38 2.31
N LYS A 147 2.99 2.72 1.38
CA LYS A 147 4.25 2.00 1.59
C LYS A 147 5.01 1.89 0.26
N ASP A 148 6.34 1.76 0.31
CA ASP A 148 7.32 1.86 -0.79
C ASP A 148 7.14 0.88 -1.99
N ASN A 149 6.05 0.12 -2.04
CA ASN A 149 5.71 -0.87 -3.08
C ASN A 149 4.55 -0.41 -3.99
N ASN A 150 4.43 0.90 -4.25
CA ASN A 150 3.37 1.48 -5.08
C ASN A 150 3.23 0.79 -6.45
N ASN A 151 4.32 0.30 -7.06
CA ASN A 151 4.29 -0.31 -8.39
C ASN A 151 3.56 -1.67 -8.43
N ILE A 152 3.65 -2.49 -7.37
CA ILE A 152 2.98 -3.80 -7.35
C ILE A 152 1.48 -3.61 -7.11
N ILE A 153 1.14 -2.71 -6.19
CA ILE A 153 -0.25 -2.40 -5.87
C ILE A 153 -0.92 -1.67 -7.04
N SER A 154 -0.25 -0.72 -7.70
CA SER A 154 -0.79 -0.05 -8.89
C SER A 154 -1.01 -1.04 -10.03
N THR A 155 -0.06 -1.92 -10.31
CA THR A 155 -0.21 -2.95 -11.34
C THR A 155 -1.38 -3.89 -11.02
N PHE A 156 -1.52 -4.32 -9.77
CA PHE A 156 -2.65 -5.14 -9.34
C PHE A 156 -3.99 -4.41 -9.50
N ILE A 157 -4.04 -3.13 -9.08
CA ILE A 157 -5.23 -2.29 -9.22
C ILE A 157 -5.58 -2.20 -10.70
N ASP A 158 -4.63 -1.87 -11.58
CA ASP A 158 -4.86 -1.77 -13.01
C ASP A 158 -5.36 -3.08 -13.63
N VAL A 159 -4.75 -4.22 -13.28
CA VAL A 159 -5.20 -5.54 -13.75
C VAL A 159 -6.59 -5.88 -13.24
N THR A 160 -6.88 -5.59 -11.97
CA THR A 160 -8.18 -5.88 -11.35
C THR A 160 -9.28 -4.96 -11.90
N LEU A 161 -8.96 -3.69 -12.14
CA LEU A 161 -9.85 -2.71 -12.74
C LEU A 161 -10.12 -3.02 -14.21
N LYS A 162 -9.12 -3.47 -14.98
CA LYS A 162 -9.32 -3.97 -16.36
C LYS A 162 -10.31 -5.15 -16.40
N ASN A 163 -10.32 -5.98 -15.37
CA ASN A 163 -11.26 -7.10 -15.24
C ASN A 163 -12.69 -6.67 -14.85
N LEU A 164 -12.93 -5.38 -14.68
CA LEU A 164 -14.19 -4.77 -14.22
C LEU A 164 -14.67 -3.66 -15.18
N GLU A 165 -14.67 -3.93 -16.49
CA GLU A 165 -15.03 -2.95 -17.54
C GLU A 165 -16.42 -2.30 -17.35
N ASP A 166 -17.36 -3.02 -16.72
CA ASP A 166 -18.72 -2.53 -16.45
C ASP A 166 -18.84 -1.63 -15.20
N VAL A 167 -17.76 -1.45 -14.44
CA VAL A 167 -17.78 -0.75 -13.14
C VAL A 167 -17.33 0.69 -13.30
N LYS A 168 -18.20 1.64 -12.91
CA LYS A 168 -17.80 3.06 -12.82
C LYS A 168 -16.85 3.25 -11.66
N LEU A 169 -15.68 3.80 -11.95
CA LEU A 169 -14.67 4.14 -10.95
C LEU A 169 -14.81 5.60 -10.53
N THR A 170 -14.48 5.88 -9.28
CA THR A 170 -14.28 7.25 -8.83
C THR A 170 -13.07 7.87 -9.52
N VAL A 171 -13.02 9.20 -9.56
CA VAL A 171 -11.86 9.95 -10.05
C VAL A 171 -11.27 10.75 -8.88
N PRO A 172 -9.99 10.55 -8.52
CA PRO A 172 -9.05 9.54 -9.02
C PRO A 172 -9.44 8.08 -8.74
N SER A 173 -8.85 7.16 -9.52
CA SER A 173 -9.14 5.70 -9.47
C SER A 173 -8.71 5.05 -8.16
N HIS A 174 -7.72 5.63 -7.47
CA HIS A 174 -7.29 5.22 -6.14
C HIS A 174 -6.91 6.43 -5.29
N TYR A 175 -7.09 6.31 -3.98
CA TYR A 175 -6.73 7.30 -2.97
C TYR A 175 -5.70 6.71 -2.03
N VAL A 176 -4.57 7.40 -1.88
CA VAL A 176 -3.53 7.04 -0.91
C VAL A 176 -3.80 7.76 0.40
N ILE A 177 -3.99 7.01 1.47
CA ILE A 177 -4.27 7.56 2.81
C ILE A 177 -3.00 7.49 3.66
N GLU A 178 -2.49 8.67 4.01
CA GLU A 178 -1.36 8.83 4.93
C GLU A 178 -1.80 9.28 6.33
N LYS A 179 -2.88 10.07 6.40
CA LYS A 179 -3.36 10.70 7.64
C LYS A 179 -4.88 10.62 7.72
N HIS A 180 -5.42 10.58 8.95
CA HIS A 180 -6.87 10.54 9.18
C HIS A 180 -7.63 11.71 8.56
N GLU A 181 -7.01 12.88 8.45
CA GLU A 181 -7.63 14.07 7.84
C GLU A 181 -8.03 13.84 6.38
N MET A 182 -7.28 12.99 5.66
CA MET A 182 -7.55 12.65 4.26
C MET A 182 -8.83 11.85 4.07
N LEU A 183 -9.33 11.18 5.12
CA LEU A 183 -10.61 10.45 5.09
C LEU A 183 -11.78 11.37 4.73
N ARG A 184 -11.71 12.66 5.11
CA ARG A 184 -12.74 13.65 4.81
C ARG A 184 -12.81 14.01 3.33
N GLN A 185 -11.75 13.74 2.57
CA GLN A 185 -11.65 14.03 1.14
C GLN A 185 -12.11 12.85 0.27
N LEU A 186 -12.46 11.71 0.88
CA LEU A 186 -12.90 10.55 0.12
C LEU A 186 -14.20 10.84 -0.64
N PRO A 187 -14.29 10.42 -1.91
CA PRO A 187 -15.49 10.60 -2.72
C PRO A 187 -16.61 9.75 -2.14
N ARG A 188 -17.87 10.19 -2.24
CA ARG A 188 -19.03 9.44 -1.73
C ARG A 188 -19.39 8.28 -2.66
N ALA A 189 -18.69 7.17 -2.55
CA ALA A 189 -18.90 5.95 -3.31
C ALA A 189 -19.76 4.93 -2.55
N LYS A 190 -20.51 4.09 -3.27
CA LYS A 190 -21.31 3.01 -2.69
C LYS A 190 -20.45 1.84 -2.25
N LEU A 191 -19.33 1.63 -2.93
CA LEU A 191 -18.39 0.55 -2.67
C LEU A 191 -16.96 1.07 -2.55
N TYR A 192 -16.25 0.62 -1.52
CA TYR A 192 -14.83 0.87 -1.34
C TYR A 192 -14.05 -0.44 -1.33
N LEU A 193 -12.94 -0.46 -2.07
CA LEU A 193 -11.92 -1.49 -2.02
C LEU A 193 -10.75 -0.98 -1.19
N VAL A 194 -10.55 -1.52 -0.01
CA VAL A 194 -9.46 -1.14 0.90
C VAL A 194 -8.33 -2.15 0.75
N VAL A 195 -7.21 -1.73 0.18
CA VAL A 195 -6.03 -2.57 -0.03
C VAL A 195 -5.05 -2.36 1.12
N THR A 196 -4.83 -3.41 1.89
CA THR A 196 -3.90 -3.45 3.03
C THR A 196 -2.75 -4.41 2.72
N GLU A 197 -1.51 -3.99 2.94
CA GLU A 197 -0.35 -4.87 2.73
C GLU A 197 0.04 -5.55 4.03
N LEU A 198 0.30 -6.87 3.99
CA LEU A 198 0.88 -7.57 5.14
C LEU A 198 2.37 -7.24 5.21
N GLU A 199 2.81 -6.60 6.29
CA GLU A 199 4.24 -6.36 6.46
C GLU A 199 4.94 -7.62 6.97
N GLU A 200 5.86 -8.19 6.20
CA GLU A 200 6.78 -9.22 6.68
C GLU A 200 7.49 -8.71 7.93
N LYS A 201 7.38 -9.46 9.04
CA LYS A 201 7.94 -9.11 10.36
C LYS A 201 9.37 -8.63 10.21
N SER A 202 9.59 -7.31 10.29
CA SER A 202 10.93 -6.79 10.52
C SER A 202 11.32 -7.23 11.93
N THR A 203 12.43 -7.94 12.03
CA THR A 203 12.95 -8.63 13.22
C THR A 203 13.33 -7.70 14.39
N PHE A 204 12.98 -6.42 14.32
CA PHE A 204 13.23 -5.41 15.34
C PHE A 204 11.90 -4.83 15.83
N GLY A 205 11.57 -5.15 17.08
CA GLY A 205 10.25 -5.04 17.70
C GLY A 205 9.78 -3.65 18.12
N PHE A 206 10.04 -2.60 17.35
CA PHE A 206 9.46 -1.28 17.60
C PHE A 206 8.96 -0.67 16.27
N CYS A 207 7.75 -0.09 16.30
CA CYS A 207 7.01 0.55 15.19
C CYS A 207 6.19 -0.34 14.24
N ARG A 208 5.05 -0.93 14.65
CA ARG A 208 4.05 -1.47 13.70
C ARG A 208 2.55 -1.38 14.05
N GLN A 209 2.15 -0.85 15.21
CA GLN A 209 0.72 -0.71 15.54
C GLN A 209 0.02 0.42 14.76
N THR A 210 0.76 1.46 14.35
CA THR A 210 0.19 2.68 13.76
C THR A 210 -0.46 2.46 12.39
N ASN A 211 0.08 1.55 11.56
CA ASN A 211 -0.48 1.28 10.23
C ASN A 211 -1.78 0.46 10.30
N SER A 212 -1.86 -0.54 11.19
CA SER A 212 -3.11 -1.29 11.39
C SER A 212 -4.21 -0.40 11.94
N ASP A 213 -3.88 0.52 12.85
CA ASP A 213 -4.87 1.43 13.44
C ASP A 213 -5.47 2.39 12.41
N MET A 214 -4.64 2.90 11.48
CA MET A 214 -5.09 3.73 10.36
C MET A 214 -6.01 2.94 9.42
N GLN A 215 -5.64 1.70 9.08
CA GLN A 215 -6.43 0.81 8.21
C GLN A 215 -7.81 0.53 8.82
N ILE A 216 -7.85 0.14 10.09
CA ILE A 216 -9.10 -0.18 10.80
C ILE A 216 -9.96 1.07 10.98
N SER A 217 -9.35 2.20 11.32
CA SER A 217 -10.07 3.49 11.44
C SER A 217 -10.67 3.92 10.10
N THR A 218 -9.96 3.69 9.00
CA THR A 218 -10.47 3.94 7.64
C THR A 218 -11.66 3.06 7.32
N ILE A 219 -11.58 1.76 7.59
CA ILE A 219 -12.69 0.82 7.37
C ILE A 219 -13.92 1.23 8.20
N ARG A 220 -13.70 1.62 9.47
CA ARG A 220 -14.77 2.09 10.36
C ARG A 220 -15.42 3.37 9.84
N PHE A 221 -14.61 4.34 9.38
CA PHE A 221 -15.09 5.57 8.78
C PHE A 221 -15.92 5.29 7.52
N VAL A 222 -15.45 4.43 6.63
CA VAL A 222 -16.18 4.10 5.40
C VAL A 222 -17.52 3.40 5.72
N LYS A 223 -17.54 2.46 6.68
CA LYS A 223 -18.80 1.84 7.12
C LYS A 223 -19.77 2.87 7.72
N SER A 224 -19.28 3.88 8.45
CA SER A 224 -20.15 4.91 9.03
C SER A 224 -20.77 5.84 7.98
N LEU A 225 -20.19 5.92 6.78
CA LEU A 225 -20.81 6.58 5.62
C LEU A 225 -21.97 5.77 5.01
N GLY A 226 -22.22 4.55 5.49
CA GLY A 226 -23.23 3.62 4.93
C GLY A 226 -22.75 2.91 3.67
N ALA A 227 -21.47 3.02 3.32
CA ALA A 227 -20.90 2.38 2.16
C ALA A 227 -20.51 0.92 2.43
N GLN A 228 -20.47 0.12 1.37
CA GLN A 228 -19.99 -1.25 1.43
C GLN A 228 -18.46 -1.26 1.33
N VAL A 229 -17.82 -2.14 2.09
CA VAL A 229 -16.36 -2.28 2.12
C VAL A 229 -15.97 -3.70 1.72
N ILE A 230 -15.00 -3.80 0.82
CA ILE A 230 -14.24 -5.02 0.55
C ILE A 230 -12.80 -4.76 0.98
N VAL A 231 -12.24 -5.67 1.76
CA VAL A 231 -10.84 -5.58 2.23
C VAL A 231 -9.99 -6.59 1.49
N LEU A 232 -8.86 -6.13 0.98
CA LEU A 232 -7.90 -6.95 0.27
C LEU A 232 -6.55 -6.90 0.99
N VAL A 233 -6.11 -8.05 1.48
CA VAL A 233 -4.82 -8.23 2.14
C VAL A 233 -3.80 -8.71 1.10
N ALA A 234 -2.91 -7.81 0.70
CA ALA A 234 -1.82 -8.08 -0.25
C ALA A 234 -0.58 -8.68 0.45
N ASN A 235 0.29 -9.31 -0.33
CA ASN A 235 1.55 -9.92 0.13
C ASN A 235 1.40 -10.98 1.23
N ASP A 236 0.30 -11.75 1.21
CA ASP A 236 0.13 -12.93 2.07
C ASP A 236 0.62 -14.19 1.35
N GLU A 237 1.81 -14.70 1.69
CA GLU A 237 2.36 -15.91 1.03
C GLU A 237 1.47 -17.14 1.17
N ASN A 238 0.78 -17.27 2.30
CA ASN A 238 -0.09 -18.39 2.58
C ASN A 238 -1.34 -18.39 1.69
N SER A 239 -1.65 -17.25 1.07
CA SER A 239 -2.73 -17.16 0.09
C SER A 239 -2.51 -18.06 -1.14
N LYS A 240 -1.25 -18.43 -1.45
CA LYS A 240 -0.91 -19.37 -2.54
C LYS A 240 -1.53 -20.76 -2.35
N LYS A 241 -1.82 -21.14 -1.09
CA LYS A 241 -2.33 -22.46 -0.71
C LYS A 241 -3.82 -22.43 -0.36
N LEU A 242 -4.53 -21.36 -0.70
CA LEU A 242 -5.96 -21.26 -0.40
C LEU A 242 -6.73 -22.34 -1.15
N THR A 243 -7.63 -23.00 -0.41
CA THR A 243 -8.57 -23.93 -1.00
C THR A 243 -9.61 -23.18 -1.83
N ALA A 244 -10.26 -23.88 -2.76
CA ALA A 244 -11.29 -23.30 -3.64
C ALA A 244 -12.52 -22.74 -2.90
N HIS A 245 -12.63 -22.87 -1.58
CA HIS A 245 -13.73 -22.31 -0.80
C HIS A 245 -13.29 -21.15 0.11
N SER A 246 -11.99 -20.92 0.23
CA SER A 246 -11.44 -19.86 1.08
C SER A 246 -11.10 -18.63 0.25
N LEU A 247 -11.60 -17.47 0.68
CA LEU A 247 -11.29 -16.18 0.02
C LEU A 247 -10.06 -15.50 0.62
N TYR A 248 -9.69 -15.85 1.85
CA TYR A 248 -8.55 -15.29 2.56
C TYR A 248 -7.93 -16.35 3.47
N ASN A 249 -6.70 -16.10 3.90
CA ASN A 249 -6.00 -16.92 4.86
C ASN A 249 -6.56 -16.69 6.28
N THR A 250 -7.17 -17.73 6.85
CA THR A 250 -7.78 -17.68 8.18
C THR A 250 -6.76 -17.53 9.31
N SER A 251 -5.47 -17.79 9.06
CA SER A 251 -4.40 -17.62 10.06
C SER A 251 -3.92 -16.17 10.22
N LEU A 252 -4.51 -15.21 9.47
CA LEU A 252 -4.13 -13.81 9.53
C LEU A 252 -4.58 -13.17 10.84
N ARG A 253 -3.63 -12.93 11.74
CA ARG A 253 -3.88 -12.24 13.03
C ARG A 253 -4.56 -10.88 12.84
N PHE A 254 -4.23 -10.15 11.78
CA PHE A 254 -4.85 -8.86 11.47
C PHE A 254 -6.37 -8.95 11.34
N VAL A 255 -6.88 -10.01 10.70
CA VAL A 255 -8.33 -10.25 10.56
C VAL A 255 -8.91 -10.76 11.88
N GLN A 256 -8.20 -11.66 12.57
CA GLN A 256 -8.66 -12.23 13.83
C GLN A 256 -8.71 -11.21 14.98
N SER A 257 -7.85 -10.19 14.98
CA SER A 257 -7.76 -9.22 16.08
C SER A 257 -8.79 -8.10 16.01
N HIS A 258 -9.60 -8.02 14.95
CA HIS A 258 -10.55 -6.92 14.74
C HIS A 258 -11.93 -7.42 14.33
N ASP A 259 -12.93 -7.21 15.18
CA ASP A 259 -14.32 -7.66 14.97
C ASP A 259 -14.90 -7.17 13.64
N ILE A 260 -14.57 -5.93 13.24
CA ILE A 260 -15.03 -5.34 11.98
C ILE A 260 -14.53 -6.12 10.75
N LEU A 261 -13.34 -6.70 10.82
CA LEU A 261 -12.78 -7.52 9.75
C LEU A 261 -13.35 -8.94 9.78
N GLN A 262 -13.63 -9.49 10.97
CA GLN A 262 -14.32 -10.77 11.09
C GLN A 262 -15.75 -10.69 10.51
N ASP A 263 -16.49 -9.61 10.80
CA ASP A 263 -17.80 -9.34 10.20
C ASP A 263 -17.71 -9.23 8.67
N LEU A 264 -16.70 -8.53 8.14
CA LEU A 264 -16.50 -8.48 6.68
C LEU A 264 -16.12 -9.85 6.09
N ALA A 265 -15.34 -10.65 6.82
CA ALA A 265 -14.89 -11.97 6.39
C ALA A 265 -16.07 -12.96 6.32
N THR A 266 -16.93 -12.99 7.33
CA THR A 266 -18.15 -13.84 7.35
C THR A 266 -19.12 -13.47 6.22
N ASN A 267 -19.14 -12.20 5.81
CA ASN A 267 -19.90 -11.72 4.66
C ASN A 267 -19.20 -11.96 3.29
N GLY A 268 -18.05 -12.65 3.26
CA GLY A 268 -17.32 -12.96 2.03
C GLY A 268 -16.64 -11.74 1.39
N ARG A 269 -16.29 -10.72 2.17
CA ARG A 269 -15.73 -9.44 1.70
C ARG A 269 -14.28 -9.19 2.11
N VAL A 270 -13.61 -10.22 2.60
CA VAL A 270 -12.18 -10.19 2.90
C VAL A 270 -11.48 -11.15 1.96
N PHE A 271 -10.45 -10.66 1.30
CA PHE A 271 -9.61 -11.42 0.38
C PHE A 271 -8.17 -11.34 0.84
N SER A 272 -7.40 -12.42 0.67
CA SER A 272 -5.94 -12.35 0.77
C SER A 272 -5.26 -12.87 -0.49
N MET A 273 -4.15 -12.24 -0.86
CA MET A 273 -3.41 -12.55 -2.08
C MET A 273 -1.92 -12.35 -1.89
N TRP A 274 -1.12 -13.05 -2.69
CA TRP A 274 0.33 -12.86 -2.75
C TRP A 274 0.70 -11.81 -3.79
N ARG A 275 0.33 -12.06 -5.05
CA ARG A 275 0.56 -11.12 -6.18
C ARG A 275 -0.73 -10.83 -6.94
N GLU A 276 -1.58 -11.84 -7.07
CA GLU A 276 -2.84 -11.77 -7.78
C GLU A 276 -3.90 -12.61 -7.06
N LEU A 277 -5.15 -12.31 -7.33
CA LEU A 277 -6.27 -13.14 -6.88
C LEU A 277 -6.36 -14.39 -7.75
N SER A 278 -6.58 -15.55 -7.13
CA SER A 278 -6.90 -16.78 -7.88
C SER A 278 -8.17 -16.62 -8.71
N SER A 279 -8.34 -17.47 -9.72
CA SER A 279 -9.53 -17.47 -10.59
C SER A 279 -10.83 -17.61 -9.79
N HIS A 280 -10.84 -18.45 -8.75
CA HIS A 280 -11.97 -18.61 -7.83
C HIS A 280 -12.25 -17.31 -7.06
N GLN A 281 -11.23 -16.71 -6.44
CA GLN A 281 -11.38 -15.45 -5.71
C GLN A 281 -11.87 -14.32 -6.62
N MET A 282 -11.33 -14.22 -7.84
CA MET A 282 -11.75 -13.23 -8.83
C MET A 282 -13.21 -13.41 -9.25
N GLY A 283 -13.67 -14.66 -9.41
CA GLY A 283 -15.07 -14.97 -9.67
C GLY A 283 -15.99 -14.47 -8.55
N HIS A 284 -15.63 -14.76 -7.29
CA HIS A 284 -16.37 -14.28 -6.12
C HIS A 284 -16.33 -12.75 -6.00
N PHE A 285 -15.17 -12.14 -6.24
CA PHE A 285 -14.95 -10.71 -6.20
C PHE A 285 -15.85 -9.98 -7.20
N ARG A 286 -15.86 -10.41 -8.47
CA ARG A 286 -16.75 -9.85 -9.51
C ARG A 286 -18.22 -9.98 -9.14
N LYS A 287 -18.64 -11.15 -8.65
CA LYS A 287 -20.03 -11.37 -8.20
C LYS A 287 -20.41 -10.41 -7.07
N THR A 288 -19.52 -10.23 -6.11
CA THR A 288 -19.73 -9.34 -4.96
C THR A 288 -19.86 -7.88 -5.41
N ILE A 289 -18.95 -7.40 -6.27
CA ILE A 289 -18.98 -6.04 -6.80
C ILE A 289 -20.27 -5.77 -7.58
N ARG A 290 -20.64 -6.67 -8.50
CA ARG A 290 -21.87 -6.52 -9.31
C ARG A 290 -23.11 -6.49 -8.43
N ASN A 291 -23.19 -7.36 -7.41
CA ASN A 291 -24.31 -7.37 -6.48
C ASN A 291 -24.43 -6.06 -5.70
N VAL A 292 -23.31 -5.54 -5.19
CA VAL A 292 -23.30 -4.27 -4.44
C VAL A 292 -23.69 -3.10 -5.35
N LEU A 293 -23.14 -3.05 -6.56
CA LEU A 293 -23.40 -1.97 -7.52
C LEU A 293 -24.70 -2.17 -8.32
N GLY A 294 -25.43 -3.26 -8.12
CA GLY A 294 -26.68 -3.55 -8.86
C GLY A 294 -26.47 -3.67 -10.37
N LEU A 295 -25.31 -4.14 -10.81
CA LEU A 295 -25.00 -4.34 -12.24
C LEU A 295 -25.69 -5.63 -12.71
N LYS A 296 -26.43 -5.54 -13.83
CA LYS A 296 -27.10 -6.72 -14.40
C LYS A 296 -26.06 -7.75 -14.84
N ILE A 297 -26.33 -9.02 -14.53
CA ILE A 297 -25.52 -10.13 -15.02
C ILE A 297 -25.75 -10.18 -16.54
N PRO A 298 -24.70 -10.09 -17.38
CA PRO A 298 -24.87 -10.36 -18.80
C PRO A 298 -25.32 -11.81 -18.93
N ASN A 299 -26.54 -12.02 -19.41
CA ASN A 299 -27.02 -13.34 -19.79
C ASN A 299 -26.04 -13.87 -20.83
N ARG A 300 -25.36 -14.98 -20.50
CA ARG A 300 -24.54 -15.74 -21.43
C ARG A 300 -25.43 -16.49 -22.41
#